data_AF-A0A1V6JAP9-F1
#
_entry.id   AF-A0A1V6JAP9-F1
#
_cell.length_a   1.000
_cell.length_b   1.000
_cell.length_c   1.000
_cell.angle_alpha   90.00
_cell.angle_beta   90.00
_cell.angle_gamma   90.00
#
_symmetry.space_group_name_H-M   'P 1'
#
loop_
_entity.id
_entity.type
_entity.pdbx_description
1 polymer ?
#
loop_
_entity_poly.entity_id
_entity_poly.type
_entity_poly.pdbx_seq_one_letter_code
_entity_poly.pdbx_strand_id
1 'polypeptide(L)'
;MNMPNVRVFDADFLDRLTAEAAATPRRRKNFNLHASDDYPCHRFFNAMCADTYVAPHRHADAAKDESLVLLRGTLGVVIFDEQGQVVLARRLQAGQVADVPHNTYHAWVALEDGTVFFEAKAGPYVPLRPIEKAPFAPPEGDPRAPEYLAWLKSLCREP
;
A
#
# COMPACT_ATOMS: atom_id res chain seq x y z
N MET A 1 -36.73 13.40 7.85
CA MET A 1 -35.71 13.00 6.85
C MET A 1 -34.49 12.56 7.62
N ASN A 2 -34.05 11.31 7.46
CA ASN A 2 -32.77 10.88 8.05
C ASN A 2 -31.66 11.63 7.32
N MET A 3 -30.85 12.38 8.06
CA MET A 3 -29.64 12.98 7.50
C MET A 3 -28.70 11.86 7.06
N PRO A 4 -28.08 11.95 5.87
CA PRO A 4 -27.07 10.99 5.46
C PRO A 4 -25.92 11.02 6.47
N ASN A 5 -25.46 9.84 6.91
CA ASN A 5 -24.30 9.73 7.78
C ASN A 5 -23.02 9.88 6.96
N VAL A 6 -22.66 11.13 6.66
CA VAL A 6 -21.41 11.48 5.97
C VAL A 6 -20.26 11.35 6.96
N ARG A 7 -19.28 10.50 6.64
CA ARG A 7 -18.03 10.40 7.40
C ARG A 7 -16.98 11.33 6.81
N VAL A 8 -16.40 12.19 7.65
CA VAL A 8 -15.26 13.05 7.31
C VAL A 8 -14.04 12.51 8.02
N PHE A 9 -12.90 12.47 7.32
CA PHE A 9 -11.63 11.96 7.84
C PHE A 9 -10.61 13.09 7.80
N ASP A 10 -10.17 13.52 8.97
CA ASP A 10 -9.31 14.67 9.20
C ASP A 10 -7.92 14.26 9.71
N ALA A 11 -7.12 15.25 10.14
CA ALA A 11 -5.79 15.00 10.69
C ALA A 11 -5.81 14.12 11.94
N ASP A 12 -6.78 14.32 12.85
CA ASP A 12 -6.92 13.53 14.09
C ASP A 12 -7.23 12.07 13.78
N PHE A 13 -8.01 11.79 12.73
CA PHE A 13 -8.18 10.43 12.24
C PHE A 13 -6.87 9.81 11.75
N LEU A 14 -6.08 10.54 10.96
CA LEU A 14 -4.78 10.04 10.48
C LEU A 14 -3.79 9.81 11.64
N ASP A 15 -3.78 10.69 12.64
CA ASP A 15 -2.96 10.54 13.85
C ASP A 15 -3.31 9.25 14.61
N ARG A 16 -4.61 9.00 14.82
CA ARG A 16 -5.06 7.75 15.47
C ARG A 16 -4.70 6.51 14.65
N LEU A 17 -4.96 6.54 13.33
CA LEU A 17 -4.69 5.38 12.47
C LEU A 17 -3.20 5.04 12.40
N THR A 18 -2.32 6.05 12.41
CA THR A 18 -0.87 5.85 12.41
C THR A 18 -0.37 5.34 13.76
N ALA A 19 -0.90 5.83 14.88
CA ALA A 19 -0.62 5.28 16.21
C ALA A 19 -1.07 3.80 16.33
N GLU A 20 -2.25 3.46 15.80
CA GLU A 20 -2.73 2.08 15.74
C GLU A 20 -1.81 1.20 14.89
N ALA A 21 -1.40 1.67 13.71
CA ALA A 21 -0.44 0.95 12.86
C ALA A 21 0.87 0.65 13.62
N ALA A 22 1.40 1.64 14.34
CA ALA A 22 2.62 1.53 15.12
C ALA A 22 2.50 0.54 16.31
N ALA A 23 1.29 0.24 16.78
CA ALA A 23 1.06 -0.74 17.82
C ALA A 23 0.92 -2.18 17.27
N THR A 24 0.76 -2.36 15.95
CA THR A 24 0.61 -3.69 15.35
C THR A 24 1.97 -4.39 15.14
N PRO A 25 2.05 -5.73 15.23
CA PRO A 25 3.27 -6.47 14.90
C PRO A 25 3.76 -6.23 13.47
N ARG A 26 2.83 -6.14 12.49
CA ARG A 26 3.15 -5.88 11.07
C ARG A 26 3.49 -4.42 10.75
N ARG A 27 3.30 -3.53 11.73
CA ARG A 27 3.54 -2.08 11.66
C ARG A 27 2.75 -1.33 10.58
N ARG A 28 1.60 -1.90 10.22
CA ARG A 28 0.68 -1.42 9.19
C ARG A 28 -0.76 -1.60 9.64
N LYS A 29 -1.64 -0.67 9.28
CA LYS A 29 -3.08 -0.79 9.56
C LYS A 29 -3.90 -0.27 8.38
N ASN A 30 -4.87 -1.08 7.96
CA ASN A 30 -5.90 -0.67 7.04
C ASN A 30 -7.17 -0.22 7.80
N PHE A 31 -7.82 0.84 7.30
CA PHE A 31 -9.16 1.25 7.71
C PHE A 31 -10.09 1.17 6.50
N ASN A 32 -11.01 0.19 6.51
CA ASN A 32 -11.87 -0.11 5.39
C ASN A 32 -13.13 0.79 5.38
N LEU A 33 -13.47 1.31 4.20
CA LEU A 33 -14.71 2.08 4.01
C LEU A 33 -15.87 1.25 3.45
N HIS A 34 -15.56 0.12 2.84
CA HIS A 34 -16.52 -0.87 2.36
C HIS A 34 -17.06 -1.71 3.54
N ALA A 35 -18.29 -2.21 3.40
CA ALA A 35 -18.99 -2.87 4.50
C ALA A 35 -18.50 -4.30 4.78
N SER A 36 -17.96 -4.96 3.77
CA SER A 36 -17.64 -6.39 3.79
C SER A 36 -16.67 -6.75 2.67
N ASP A 37 -15.98 -7.87 2.82
CA ASP A 37 -14.96 -8.33 1.86
C ASP A 37 -15.54 -8.71 0.48
N ASP A 38 -16.85 -8.88 0.36
CA ASP A 38 -17.56 -9.17 -0.90
C ASP A 38 -18.03 -7.90 -1.64
N TYR A 39 -17.77 -6.71 -1.09
CA TYR A 39 -18.23 -5.45 -1.68
C TYR A 39 -17.53 -5.19 -3.04
N PRO A 40 -18.20 -4.68 -4.08
CA PRO A 40 -17.60 -4.58 -5.42
C PRO A 40 -16.50 -3.51 -5.54
N CYS A 41 -16.40 -2.58 -4.60
CA CYS A 41 -15.42 -1.50 -4.62
C CYS A 41 -14.73 -1.35 -3.26
N HIS A 42 -13.46 -1.74 -3.19
CA HIS A 42 -12.68 -1.70 -1.97
C HIS A 42 -11.95 -0.37 -1.89
N ARG A 43 -12.41 0.47 -0.96
CA ARG A 43 -11.81 1.77 -0.63
C ARG A 43 -11.34 1.73 0.81
N PHE A 44 -10.10 2.12 1.06
CA PHE A 44 -9.52 2.03 2.40
C PHE A 44 -8.31 2.96 2.56
N PHE A 45 -8.01 3.29 3.82
CA PHE A 45 -6.75 3.94 4.18
C PHE A 45 -5.73 2.88 4.56
N ASN A 46 -4.47 3.06 4.18
CA ASN A 46 -3.35 2.29 4.68
C ASN A 46 -2.39 3.23 5.43
N ALA A 47 -2.20 2.99 6.72
CA ALA A 47 -1.15 3.62 7.51
C ALA A 47 0.04 2.67 7.69
N MET A 48 1.24 3.19 7.52
CA MET A 48 2.49 2.44 7.54
C MET A 48 3.57 3.16 8.37
N CYS A 49 4.34 2.39 9.14
CA CYS A 49 5.60 2.84 9.74
C CYS A 49 6.76 2.73 8.74
N ALA A 50 7.86 3.43 8.97
CA ALA A 50 9.02 3.44 8.10
C ALA A 50 9.74 2.08 8.07
N ASP A 51 9.56 1.23 9.07
CA ASP A 51 10.23 -0.06 9.22
C ASP A 51 9.47 -1.24 8.58
N THR A 52 8.52 -0.96 7.69
CA THR A 52 7.75 -1.97 6.96
C THR A 52 7.50 -1.57 5.50
N TYR A 53 7.08 -2.55 4.69
CA TYR A 53 6.70 -2.37 3.29
C TYR A 53 5.57 -3.31 2.91
N VAL A 54 4.85 -2.98 1.83
CA VAL A 54 3.99 -3.92 1.13
C VAL A 54 4.86 -4.74 0.20
N ALA A 55 4.93 -6.05 0.45
CA ALA A 55 5.71 -6.96 -0.38
C ALA A 55 5.28 -6.86 -1.86
N PRO A 56 6.23 -6.98 -2.80
CA PRO A 56 5.90 -6.90 -4.21
C PRO A 56 4.82 -7.92 -4.60
N HIS A 57 3.78 -7.44 -5.26
CA HIS A 57 2.67 -8.25 -5.72
C HIS A 57 2.06 -7.65 -6.98
N ARG A 58 1.19 -8.42 -7.64
CA ARG A 58 0.36 -7.97 -8.77
C ARG A 58 -1.07 -8.43 -8.60
N HIS A 59 -2.00 -7.79 -9.28
CA HIS A 59 -3.37 -8.28 -9.43
C HIS A 59 -3.52 -8.82 -10.84
N ALA A 60 -3.88 -10.09 -11.03
CA ALA A 60 -4.00 -10.65 -12.37
C ALA A 60 -5.40 -10.44 -13.00
N ASP A 61 -6.37 -10.03 -12.20
CA ASP A 61 -7.71 -9.65 -12.66
C ASP A 61 -7.67 -8.26 -13.29
N ALA A 62 -8.17 -8.15 -14.53
CA ALA A 62 -8.22 -6.91 -15.29
C ALA A 62 -9.10 -5.82 -14.67
N ALA A 63 -10.00 -6.18 -13.74
CA ALA A 63 -10.80 -5.20 -13.00
C ALA A 63 -10.06 -4.62 -11.78
N LYS A 64 -8.89 -5.16 -11.41
CA LYS A 64 -8.17 -4.85 -10.17
C LYS A 64 -6.93 -3.98 -10.39
N ASP A 65 -7.03 -3.01 -11.28
CA ASP A 65 -6.14 -1.86 -11.24
C ASP A 65 -6.19 -1.23 -9.84
N GLU A 66 -5.04 -0.77 -9.36
CA GLU A 66 -4.88 -0.21 -8.02
C GLU A 66 -4.53 1.27 -8.12
N SER A 67 -5.45 2.12 -7.64
CA SER A 67 -5.23 3.56 -7.58
C SER A 67 -5.01 3.99 -6.13
N LEU A 68 -4.00 4.83 -5.94
CA LEU A 68 -3.55 5.34 -4.65
C LEU A 68 -3.45 6.86 -4.67
N VAL A 69 -3.88 7.50 -3.58
CA VAL A 69 -3.60 8.91 -3.29
C VAL A 69 -2.83 8.99 -1.98
N LEU A 70 -1.62 9.55 -2.01
CA LEU A 70 -0.84 9.78 -0.81
C LEU A 70 -1.41 10.97 -0.03
N LEU A 71 -1.84 10.75 1.21
CA LEU A 71 -2.49 11.78 2.03
C LEU A 71 -1.54 12.44 3.02
N ARG A 72 -0.59 11.68 3.55
CA ARG A 72 0.40 12.15 4.52
C ARG A 72 1.69 11.38 4.38
N GLY A 73 2.80 12.07 4.60
CA GLY A 73 4.13 11.52 4.64
C GLY A 73 4.71 11.31 3.25
N THR A 74 5.60 10.32 3.15
CA THR A 74 6.38 10.03 1.95
C THR A 74 6.29 8.55 1.63
N LEU A 75 5.89 8.23 0.40
CA LEU A 75 5.76 6.85 -0.08
C LEU A 75 6.68 6.58 -1.27
N GLY A 76 7.39 5.47 -1.24
CA GLY A 76 8.07 4.92 -2.40
C GLY A 76 7.18 3.91 -3.13
N VAL A 77 7.19 3.97 -4.46
CA VAL A 77 6.67 2.91 -5.34
C VAL A 77 7.82 2.32 -6.13
N VAL A 78 7.93 0.98 -6.12
CA VAL A 78 8.92 0.24 -6.92
C VAL A 78 8.17 -0.74 -7.80
N ILE A 79 8.41 -0.68 -9.11
CA ILE A 79 7.84 -1.54 -10.13
C ILE A 79 8.90 -2.53 -10.62
N PHE A 80 8.50 -3.78 -10.76
CA PHE A 80 9.37 -4.87 -11.19
C PHE A 80 8.86 -5.52 -12.47
N ASP A 81 9.77 -6.09 -13.25
CA ASP A 81 9.42 -7.04 -14.30
C ASP A 81 9.17 -8.45 -13.71
N GLU A 82 8.87 -9.42 -14.57
CA GLU A 82 8.60 -10.80 -14.15
C GLU A 82 9.84 -11.52 -13.60
N GLN A 83 11.05 -11.03 -13.88
CA GLN A 83 12.31 -11.57 -13.38
C GLN A 83 12.76 -10.90 -12.07
N GLY A 84 11.99 -9.93 -11.58
CA GLY A 84 12.30 -9.18 -10.36
C GLY A 84 13.31 -8.04 -10.57
N GLN A 85 13.61 -7.65 -11.81
CA GLN A 85 14.42 -6.46 -12.07
C GLN A 85 13.59 -5.20 -11.88
N VAL A 86 14.20 -4.15 -11.32
CA VAL A 86 13.55 -2.86 -11.10
C VAL A 86 13.36 -2.15 -12.44
N VAL A 87 12.10 -1.91 -12.81
CA VAL A 87 11.71 -1.16 -14.02
C VAL A 87 11.56 0.32 -13.70
N LEU A 88 11.00 0.63 -12.53
CA LEU A 88 10.72 1.99 -12.09
C LEU A 88 10.82 2.08 -10.57
N ALA A 89 11.41 3.15 -10.06
CA ALA A 89 11.30 3.54 -8.66
C ALA A 89 10.99 5.04 -8.58
N ARG A 90 9.99 5.42 -7.78
CA ARG A 90 9.58 6.82 -7.61
C ARG A 90 9.21 7.10 -6.15
N ARG A 91 9.56 8.30 -5.71
CA ARG A 91 9.11 8.87 -4.44
C ARG A 91 7.86 9.72 -4.71
N LEU A 92 6.84 9.52 -3.89
CA LEU A 92 5.60 10.27 -3.87
C LEU A 92 5.56 11.16 -2.62
N GLN A 93 4.99 12.34 -2.79
CA GLN A 93 4.69 13.34 -1.78
C GLN A 93 3.18 13.44 -1.57
N ALA A 94 2.75 13.92 -0.40
CA ALA A 94 1.33 14.12 -0.11
C ALA A 94 0.64 14.94 -1.21
N GLY A 95 -0.54 14.50 -1.64
CA GLY A 95 -1.31 15.04 -2.77
C GLY A 95 -1.01 14.39 -4.12
N GLN A 96 0.05 13.56 -4.23
CA GLN A 96 0.33 12.81 -5.46
C GLN A 96 -0.45 11.50 -5.53
N VAL A 97 -0.67 11.07 -6.77
CA VAL A 97 -1.44 9.87 -7.13
C VAL A 97 -0.53 8.89 -7.85
N ALA A 98 -0.72 7.61 -7.58
CA ALA A 98 -0.17 6.54 -8.39
C ALA A 98 -1.30 5.63 -8.83
N ASP A 99 -1.26 5.22 -10.10
CA ASP A 99 -2.24 4.34 -10.71
C ASP A 99 -1.48 3.17 -11.32
N VAL A 100 -1.70 1.98 -10.75
CA VAL A 100 -0.95 0.77 -11.08
C VAL A 100 -1.85 -0.19 -11.83
N PRO A 101 -1.58 -0.45 -13.12
CA PRO A 101 -2.34 -1.42 -13.88
C PRO A 101 -2.21 -2.82 -13.27
N HIS A 102 -3.26 -3.63 -13.41
CA HIS A 102 -3.21 -5.06 -13.21
C HIS A 102 -2.03 -5.69 -13.98
N ASN A 103 -1.60 -6.86 -13.53
CA ASN A 103 -0.42 -7.58 -13.97
C ASN A 103 0.93 -6.85 -13.78
N THR A 104 0.96 -5.74 -13.04
CA THR A 104 2.20 -5.03 -12.70
C THR A 104 2.69 -5.42 -11.31
N TYR A 105 3.89 -5.98 -11.21
CA TYR A 105 4.53 -6.22 -9.91
C TYR A 105 4.96 -4.90 -9.29
N HIS A 106 4.42 -4.58 -8.12
CA HIS A 106 4.70 -3.33 -7.43
C HIS A 106 4.81 -3.53 -5.91
N ALA A 107 5.63 -2.70 -5.28
CA ALA A 107 5.76 -2.60 -3.83
C ALA A 107 5.54 -1.16 -3.36
N TRP A 108 4.92 -1.02 -2.19
CA TRP A 108 4.75 0.26 -1.49
C TRP A 108 5.66 0.30 -0.28
N VAL A 109 6.40 1.40 -0.14
CA VAL A 109 7.47 1.53 0.87
C VAL A 109 7.30 2.83 1.61
N ALA A 110 6.99 2.79 2.91
CA ALA A 110 6.98 4.00 3.71
C ALA A 110 8.42 4.50 3.90
N LEU A 111 8.70 5.74 3.48
CA LEU A 111 10.03 6.34 3.63
C LEU A 111 10.16 7.07 4.98
N GLU A 112 9.04 7.35 5.63
CA GLU A 112 8.95 7.92 6.99
C GLU A 112 7.76 7.37 7.77
N ASP A 113 7.81 7.49 9.10
CA ASP A 113 6.72 7.07 9.97
C ASP A 113 5.47 7.94 9.77
N GLY A 114 4.30 7.34 9.99
CA GLY A 114 3.04 8.06 9.86
C GLY A 114 2.62 8.30 8.40
N THR A 115 3.20 7.55 7.46
CA THR A 115 2.79 7.58 6.06
C THR A 115 1.39 6.98 5.92
N VAL A 116 0.46 7.74 5.33
CA VAL A 116 -0.92 7.30 5.09
C VAL A 116 -1.34 7.58 3.66
N PHE A 117 -1.91 6.58 3.00
CA PHE A 117 -2.51 6.73 1.68
C PHE A 117 -3.92 6.16 1.64
N PHE A 118 -4.74 6.71 0.74
CA PHE A 118 -6.02 6.14 0.36
C PHE A 118 -5.81 5.26 -0.87
N GLU A 119 -6.36 4.04 -0.83
CA GLU A 119 -6.31 3.07 -1.91
C GLU A 119 -7.72 2.71 -2.35
N ALA A 120 -7.91 2.55 -3.66
CA ALA A 120 -9.13 2.05 -4.27
C ALA A 120 -8.82 0.98 -5.31
N LYS A 121 -9.56 -0.13 -5.26
CA LYS A 121 -9.56 -1.19 -6.29
C LYS A 121 -10.89 -1.94 -6.33
N ALA A 122 -11.11 -2.70 -7.39
CA ALA A 122 -12.28 -3.58 -7.45
C ALA A 122 -12.20 -4.64 -6.35
N GLY A 123 -13.33 -4.84 -5.67
CA GLY A 123 -13.57 -6.04 -4.90
C GLY A 123 -14.12 -7.17 -5.77
N PRO A 124 -14.45 -8.32 -5.18
CA PRO A 124 -14.30 -8.64 -3.77
C PRO A 124 -12.83 -8.83 -3.38
N TYR A 125 -12.53 -8.82 -2.08
CA TYR A 125 -11.23 -9.25 -1.58
C TYR A 125 -11.03 -10.73 -1.91
N VAL A 126 -9.93 -11.01 -2.61
CA VAL A 126 -9.46 -12.36 -2.88
C VAL A 126 -8.00 -12.37 -2.43
N PRO A 127 -7.61 -13.28 -1.51
CA PRO A 127 -6.21 -13.42 -1.13
C PRO A 127 -5.33 -13.62 -2.37
N LEU A 128 -4.15 -13.00 -2.38
CA LEU A 128 -3.21 -13.13 -3.49
C LEU A 128 -2.90 -14.60 -3.75
N ARG A 129 -3.13 -15.03 -4.98
CA ARG A 129 -2.74 -16.36 -5.45
C ARG A 129 -1.22 -16.45 -5.53
N PRO A 130 -0.62 -17.66 -5.54
CA PRO A 130 0.83 -17.80 -5.67
C PRO A 130 1.43 -17.04 -6.86
N ILE A 131 0.74 -17.01 -8.00
CA ILE A 131 1.17 -16.31 -9.23
C ILE A 131 1.09 -14.77 -9.15
N GLU A 132 0.43 -14.26 -8.12
CA GLU A 132 0.27 -12.83 -7.83
C GLU A 132 1.28 -12.33 -6.78
N LYS A 133 1.95 -13.25 -6.09
CA LYS A 133 3.05 -12.94 -5.16
C LYS A 133 4.37 -12.93 -5.93
N ALA A 134 5.25 -11.98 -5.63
CA ALA A 134 6.58 -11.97 -6.21
C ALA A 134 7.48 -13.04 -5.56
N PRO A 135 7.91 -14.09 -6.28
CA PRO A 135 8.77 -15.14 -5.71
C PRO A 135 10.19 -14.65 -5.43
N PHE A 136 10.59 -13.53 -6.02
CA PHE A 136 11.91 -12.89 -5.85
C PHE A 136 12.02 -12.05 -4.58
N ALA A 137 10.91 -11.79 -3.88
CA ALA A 137 10.89 -10.96 -2.69
C ALA A 137 10.72 -11.80 -1.42
N PRO A 138 11.37 -11.42 -0.29
CA PRO A 138 11.14 -12.09 0.97
C PRO A 138 9.68 -11.94 1.42
N PRO A 139 9.03 -13.02 1.88
CA PRO A 139 7.69 -12.95 2.45
C PRO A 139 7.67 -12.17 3.76
N GLU A 140 6.48 -11.77 4.20
CA GLU A 140 6.30 -11.10 5.49
C GLU A 140 6.81 -11.98 6.64
N GLY A 141 7.64 -11.39 7.51
CA GLY A 141 8.28 -12.09 8.63
C GLY A 141 9.58 -12.82 8.30
N ASP A 142 10.04 -12.82 7.04
CA ASP A 142 11.33 -13.39 6.67
C ASP A 142 12.51 -12.58 7.26
N PRO A 143 13.56 -13.22 7.79
CA PRO A 143 14.74 -12.52 8.34
C PRO A 143 15.45 -11.59 7.34
N ARG A 144 15.27 -11.78 6.03
CA ARG A 144 15.82 -10.92 4.97
C ARG A 144 15.01 -9.65 4.74
N ALA A 145 13.81 -9.54 5.30
CA ALA A 145 12.92 -8.40 5.10
C ALA A 145 13.54 -7.03 5.47
N PRO A 146 14.33 -6.88 6.56
CA PRO A 146 14.97 -5.61 6.88
C PRO A 146 15.99 -5.16 5.84
N GLU A 147 16.83 -6.07 5.34
CA GLU A 147 17.81 -5.78 4.29
C GLU A 147 17.11 -5.43 2.96
N TYR A 148 16.06 -6.18 2.62
CA TYR A 148 15.26 -5.91 1.43
C TYR A 148 14.56 -4.56 1.50
N LEU A 149 14.00 -4.19 2.65
CA LEU A 149 13.42 -2.87 2.90
C LEU A 149 14.46 -1.75 2.71
N ALA A 150 15.66 -1.91 3.26
CA ALA A 150 16.74 -0.93 3.10
C ALA A 150 17.10 -0.75 1.62
N TRP A 151 17.18 -1.85 0.86
CA TRP A 151 17.40 -1.80 -0.58
C TRP A 151 16.26 -1.06 -1.30
N LEU A 152 14.99 -1.40 -1.04
CA LEU A 152 13.84 -0.72 -1.64
C LEU A 152 13.86 0.79 -1.40
N LYS A 153 14.15 1.21 -0.16
CA LYS A 153 14.27 2.64 0.20
C LYS A 153 15.38 3.33 -0.60
N SER A 154 16.51 2.65 -0.83
CA SER A 154 17.64 3.21 -1.58
C SER A 154 17.35 3.49 -3.06
N LEU A 155 16.31 2.85 -3.62
CA LEU A 155 15.82 3.07 -4.98
C LEU A 155 14.95 4.33 -5.10
N CYS A 156 14.26 4.71 -4.02
CA CYS A 156 13.29 5.82 -3.98
C CYS A 156 13.95 7.14 -3.56
N ARG A 157 14.98 7.56 -4.32
CA ARG A 157 15.77 8.76 -4.02
C ARG A 157 14.99 10.05 -4.26
N GLU A 158 15.45 11.14 -3.64
CA GLU A 158 15.03 12.47 -4.02
C GLU A 158 15.43 12.75 -5.48
N PRO A 159 14.59 13.46 -6.25
CA PRO A 159 14.87 13.81 -7.64
C PRO A 159 16.14 14.66 -7.80
#